data_AF-A0A7C4MGY2-F1
#
_entry.id   AF-A0A7C4MGY2-F1
#
_cell.length_a   1.000
_cell.length_b   1.000
_cell.length_c   1.000
_cell.angle_alpha   90.00
_cell.angle_beta   90.00
_cell.angle_gamma   90.00
#
_symmetry.space_group_name_H-M   'P 1'
#
loop_
_entity.id
_entity.type
_entity.pdbx_description
1 polymer ?
#
loop_
_entity_poly.entity_id
_entity_poly.type
_entity_poly.pdbx_seq_one_letter_code
_entity_poly.pdbx_strand_id
1 'polypeptide(L)'
;MDYGKKVGEVFKAYLEGIKPVKRKVKSEGKEGVASLSDKVELSSKAFEVKVAMESLSSAPEIRREKVEEIKRLLEEGKYSPDLKQVARKLLEDIYFPSGE
;
A
#
# COMPACT_ATOMS: atom_id res chain seq x y z
N MET A 1 -5.27 3.39 12.77
CA MET A 1 -5.44 3.77 11.34
C MET A 1 -4.58 2.89 10.45
N ASP A 2 -5.22 1.94 9.76
CA ASP A 2 -4.55 0.91 8.95
C ASP A 2 -4.48 1.36 7.47
N TYR A 3 -3.51 2.22 7.17
CA TYR A 3 -3.35 2.85 5.85
C TYR A 3 -2.97 1.84 4.75
N GLY A 4 -2.30 0.73 5.11
CA GLY A 4 -1.94 -0.32 4.17
C GLY A 4 -3.16 -1.03 3.58
N LYS A 5 -4.18 -1.30 4.40
CA LYS A 5 -5.45 -1.90 3.96
C LYS A 5 -6.22 -0.99 3.01
N LYS A 6 -6.37 0.30 3.35
CA LYS A 6 -7.11 1.27 2.51
C LYS A 6 -6.50 1.46 1.13
N VAL A 7 -5.16 1.54 1.04
CA VAL A 7 -4.47 1.67 -0.27
C VAL A 7 -4.57 0.36 -1.08
N GLY A 8 -4.51 -0.80 -0.41
CA GLY A 8 -4.70 -2.11 -1.04
C GLY A 8 -6.09 -2.29 -1.63
N GLU A 9 -7.14 -1.83 -0.96
CA GLU A 9 -8.51 -1.86 -1.48
C GLU A 9 -8.69 -1.00 -2.74
N VAL A 10 -8.10 0.20 -2.76
CA VAL A 10 -8.12 1.09 -3.94
C VAL A 10 -7.37 0.47 -5.12
N PHE A 11 -6.22 -0.17 -4.87
CA PHE A 11 -5.47 -0.87 -5.92
C PHE A 11 -6.20 -2.11 -6.43
N LYS A 12 -6.88 -2.86 -5.55
CA LYS A 12 -7.71 -4.00 -5.93
C LYS A 12 -8.88 -3.55 -6.82
N ALA A 13 -9.55 -2.44 -6.46
CA ALA A 13 -10.60 -1.86 -7.30
C ALA A 13 -10.07 -1.39 -8.67
N TYR A 14 -8.84 -0.86 -8.74
CA TYR A 14 -8.19 -0.54 -10.02
C TYR A 14 -7.98 -1.78 -10.88
N LEU A 15 -7.46 -2.88 -10.30
CA LEU A 15 -7.28 -4.15 -11.00
C LEU A 15 -8.62 -4.74 -11.48
N GLU A 16 -9.66 -4.70 -10.65
CA GLU A 16 -11.02 -5.13 -11.01
C GLU A 16 -11.65 -4.24 -12.10
N GLY A 17 -11.26 -2.96 -12.14
CA GLY A 17 -11.67 -1.99 -13.16
C GLY A 17 -11.04 -2.21 -14.54
N ILE A 18 -9.93 -2.96 -14.62
CA ILE A 18 -9.34 -3.42 -15.89
C ILE A 18 -10.23 -4.55 -16.44
N LYS A 19 -11.36 -4.21 -17.06
CA LYS A 19 -12.15 -5.16 -17.82
C LYS A 19 -11.31 -5.64 -19.02
N PRO A 20 -11.14 -6.95 -19.25
CA PRO A 20 -10.53 -7.41 -20.50
C PRO A 20 -11.37 -6.88 -21.65
N VAL A 21 -10.75 -6.06 -22.50
CA VAL A 21 -11.39 -5.59 -23.74
C VAL A 21 -11.54 -6.81 -24.63
N LYS A 22 -12.70 -7.47 -24.57
CA LYS A 22 -13.10 -8.50 -25.52
C LYS A 22 -13.26 -7.87 -26.89
N ARG A 23 -12.16 -7.78 -27.63
CA ARG A 23 -12.18 -7.36 -29.03
C ARG A 23 -12.85 -8.51 -29.79
N LYS A 24 -14.11 -8.33 -30.17
CA LYS A 24 -14.89 -9.29 -30.95
C LYS A 24 -14.31 -9.34 -32.37
N VAL A 25 -13.26 -10.14 -32.57
CA VAL A 25 -12.75 -10.44 -33.91
C VAL A 25 -13.74 -11.41 -34.54
N LYS A 26 -14.41 -10.97 -35.59
CA LYS A 26 -15.28 -11.80 -36.43
C LYS A 26 -14.37 -12.74 -37.23
N SER A 27 -14.14 -13.96 -36.76
CA SER A 27 -13.45 -15.00 -37.52
C SER A 27 -14.46 -15.97 -38.11
N GLU A 28 -14.64 -15.91 -39.43
CA GLU A 28 -15.18 -17.02 -40.20
C GLU A 28 -14.15 -18.16 -40.21
N GLY A 29 -14.57 -19.37 -39.83
CA GLY A 29 -13.92 -20.61 -40.25
C GLY A 29 -13.05 -21.37 -39.23
N LYS A 30 -13.59 -22.51 -38.81
CA LYS A 30 -12.94 -23.80 -38.49
C LYS A 30 -12.12 -23.97 -37.20
N GLU A 31 -12.67 -24.83 -36.34
CA GLU A 31 -12.07 -25.88 -35.51
C GLU A 31 -10.65 -25.67 -34.93
N GLY A 32 -10.58 -25.55 -33.60
CA GLY A 32 -9.36 -25.69 -32.82
C GLY A 32 -9.52 -25.03 -31.46
N VAL A 33 -9.88 -25.81 -30.44
CA VAL A 33 -9.99 -25.36 -29.03
C VAL A 33 -8.58 -25.17 -28.47
N ALA A 34 -7.91 -24.10 -28.89
CA ALA A 34 -6.75 -23.54 -28.20
C ALA A 34 -7.27 -22.36 -27.38
N SER A 35 -7.27 -22.50 -26.06
CA SER A 35 -7.64 -21.47 -25.10
C SER A 35 -6.89 -20.18 -25.44
N LEU A 36 -7.58 -19.23 -26.08
CA LEU A 36 -7.09 -17.87 -26.30
C LEU A 36 -7.01 -17.24 -24.91
N SER A 37 -5.84 -17.35 -24.29
CA SER A 37 -5.56 -16.74 -23.01
C SER A 37 -5.58 -15.23 -23.20
N ASP A 38 -6.56 -14.56 -22.60
CA ASP A 38 -6.57 -13.11 -22.48
C ASP A 38 -5.26 -12.68 -21.78
N LYS A 39 -4.37 -11.99 -22.50
CA LYS A 39 -3.16 -11.42 -21.94
C LYS A 39 -3.52 -10.10 -21.26
N VAL A 40 -3.38 -10.05 -19.94
CA VAL A 40 -3.51 -8.82 -19.15
C VAL A 40 -2.15 -8.14 -19.09
N GLU A 41 -2.04 -6.92 -19.62
CA GLU A 41 -0.82 -6.10 -19.52
C GLU A 41 -0.97 -5.09 -18.38
N LEU A 42 -0.16 -5.26 -17.34
CA LEU A 42 -0.09 -4.30 -16.23
C LEU A 42 0.82 -3.13 -16.63
N SER A 43 0.34 -1.91 -16.42
CA SER A 43 1.19 -0.70 -16.59
C SER A 43 2.38 -0.73 -15.62
N SER A 44 3.53 -0.18 -16.02
CA SER A 44 4.74 -0.12 -15.18
C SER A 44 4.48 0.49 -13.81
N LYS A 45 3.66 1.55 -13.73
CA LYS A 45 3.27 2.20 -12.48
C LYS A 45 2.51 1.26 -11.53
N ALA A 46 1.67 0.37 -12.06
CA ALA A 46 0.95 -0.62 -11.24
C ALA A 46 1.91 -1.68 -10.67
N PHE A 47 2.94 -2.04 -11.43
CA PHE A 47 3.99 -2.95 -10.94
C PHE A 47 4.81 -2.30 -9.82
N GLU A 48 5.23 -1.04 -9.98
CA GLU A 48 5.95 -0.29 -8.94
C GLU A 48 5.15 -0.20 -7.63
N VAL A 49 3.85 0.12 -7.72
CA VAL A 49 2.96 0.17 -6.56
C VAL A 49 2.86 -1.20 -5.89
N LYS A 50 2.73 -2.28 -6.67
CA LYS A 50 2.68 -3.64 -6.13
C LYS A 50 3.94 -3.99 -5.33
N VAL A 51 5.13 -3.71 -5.88
CA VAL A 51 6.41 -3.94 -5.20
C VAL A 51 6.51 -3.12 -3.91
N ALA A 52 6.07 -1.87 -3.93
CA ALA A 52 6.03 -1.02 -2.74
C ALA A 52 5.08 -1.57 -1.66
N MET A 53 3.91 -2.10 -2.05
CA MET A 53 2.96 -2.72 -1.12
C MET A 53 3.49 -4.03 -0.52
N GLU A 54 4.13 -4.88 -1.31
CA GLU A 54 4.76 -6.12 -0.82
C GLU A 54 5.89 -5.79 0.18
N SER A 55 6.66 -4.74 -0.09
CA SER A 55 7.71 -4.25 0.81
C SER A 55 7.13 -3.70 2.13
N LEU A 56 6.01 -2.99 2.07
CA LEU A 56 5.31 -2.50 3.25
C LEU A 56 4.70 -3.64 4.08
N SER A 57 4.17 -4.67 3.43
CA SER A 57 3.50 -5.81 4.09
C SER A 57 4.49 -6.77 4.75
N SER A 58 5.70 -6.89 4.18
CA SER A 58 6.79 -7.70 4.75
C SER A 58 7.59 -6.97 5.84
N ALA A 59 7.42 -5.66 5.96
CA ALA A 59 8.07 -4.89 7.00
C ALA A 59 7.55 -5.30 8.39
N PRO A 60 8.43 -5.39 9.40
CA PRO A 60 8.00 -5.73 10.76
C PRO A 60 7.13 -4.62 11.34
N GLU A 61 6.06 -5.02 12.03
CA GLU A 61 5.14 -4.10 12.70
C GLU A 61 5.86 -3.21 13.73
N ILE A 62 6.87 -3.77 14.40
CA ILE A 62 7.70 -3.05 15.37
C ILE A 62 9.13 -2.94 14.85
N ARG A 63 9.60 -1.70 14.66
CA ARG A 63 11.00 -1.38 14.37
C ARG A 63 11.85 -1.45 15.64
N ARG A 64 12.22 -2.68 16.04
CA ARG A 64 12.92 -2.95 17.32
C ARG A 64 14.17 -2.09 17.52
N GLU A 65 15.00 -1.95 16.50
CA GLU A 65 16.23 -1.12 16.55
C GLU A 65 15.94 0.33 16.96
N LYS A 66 14.94 0.95 16.35
CA LYS A 66 14.51 2.33 16.68
C LYS A 66 13.98 2.43 18.11
N VAL A 67 13.29 1.40 18.59
CA VAL A 67 12.77 1.36 19.96
C VAL A 67 13.93 1.29 20.96
N GLU A 68 14.91 0.42 20.72
CA GLU A 68 16.09 0.28 21.57
C GLU A 68 16.94 1.56 21.59
N GLU A 69 17.13 2.20 20.45
CA GLU A 69 17.82 3.49 20.35
C GLU A 69 17.14 4.56 21.20
N ILE A 70 15.82 4.72 21.06
CA ILE A 70 15.05 5.70 21.83
C ILE A 70 15.11 5.40 23.33
N LYS A 71 14.99 4.11 23.73
CA LYS A 71 15.11 3.71 25.14
C LYS A 71 16.46 4.14 25.72
N ARG A 72 17.55 3.85 25.00
CA ARG A 72 18.89 4.25 25.41
C ARG A 72 19.03 5.77 25.53
N LEU A 73 18.53 6.53 24.57
CA LEU A 73 18.55 8.00 24.63
C LEU A 73 17.76 8.54 25.83
N LEU A 74 16.67 7.86 26.21
CA LEU A 74 15.85 8.21 27.37
C LEU A 74 16.60 7.95 28.68
N GLU A 75 17.25 6.78 28.81
CA GLU A 75 18.08 6.41 29.96
C GLU A 75 19.28 7.35 30.13
N GLU A 76 19.90 7.76 29.02
CA GLU A 76 21.00 8.72 29.03
C GLU A 76 20.53 10.19 29.25
N GLY A 77 19.22 10.45 29.29
CA GLY A 77 18.66 11.81 29.42
C GLY A 77 18.89 12.70 28.19
N LYS A 78 19.24 12.12 27.04
CA LYS A 78 19.58 12.82 25.79
C LYS A 78 18.45 12.83 24.76
N TYR A 79 17.33 12.19 25.08
CA TYR A 79 16.17 12.20 24.20
C TYR A 79 15.51 13.59 24.23
N SER A 80 15.58 14.31 23.11
CA SER A 80 14.97 15.62 22.92
C SER A 80 14.06 15.59 21.69
N PRO A 81 12.74 15.34 21.84
CA PRO A 81 11.81 15.36 20.73
C PRO A 81 11.55 16.79 20.26
N ASP A 82 11.15 16.93 18.99
CA ASP A 82 10.66 18.21 18.47
C ASP A 82 9.32 18.58 19.14
N LEU A 83 9.37 19.53 20.08
CA LEU A 83 8.21 19.98 20.83
C LEU A 83 7.09 20.56 19.96
N LYS A 84 7.44 21.15 18.80
CA LYS A 84 6.44 21.66 17.86
C LYS A 84 5.68 20.51 17.21
N GLN A 85 6.37 19.42 16.87
CA GLN A 85 5.73 18.21 16.37
C GLN A 85 4.86 17.54 17.43
N VAL A 86 5.32 17.49 18.70
CA VAL A 86 4.52 16.97 19.81
C VAL A 86 3.23 17.78 19.99
N ALA A 87 3.33 19.11 20.08
CA ALA A 87 2.17 19.99 20.20
C ALA A 87 1.21 19.84 19.02
N ARG A 88 1.74 19.77 17.79
CA ARG A 88 0.92 19.52 16.60
C ARG A 88 0.18 18.19 16.70
N LYS A 89 0.84 17.11 17.14
CA LYS A 89 0.23 15.79 17.28
C LYS A 89 -0.86 15.75 18.35
N LEU A 90 -0.64 16.41 19.48
CA LEU A 90 -1.66 16.57 20.52
C LEU A 90 -2.91 17.27 19.98
N LEU A 91 -2.73 18.35 19.20
CA LEU A 91 -3.85 19.07 18.58
C LEU A 91 -4.54 18.23 17.51
N GLU A 92 -3.80 17.48 16.70
CA GLU A 92 -4.37 16.53 15.73
C GLU A 92 -5.27 15.51 16.43
N ASP A 93 -4.80 14.89 17.52
CA ASP A 93 -5.60 13.90 18.27
C ASP A 93 -6.88 14.49 18.90
N ILE A 94 -6.82 15.74 19.37
CA ILE A 94 -7.95 16.41 20.04
C ILE A 94 -9.00 16.92 19.02
N TYR A 95 -8.56 17.56 17.95
CA TYR A 95 -9.45 18.28 17.02
C TYR A 95 -9.83 17.47 15.79
N PHE A 96 -8.98 16.52 15.40
CA PHE A 96 -9.28 15.54 14.36
C PHE A 96 -9.20 14.16 15.00
N PRO A 97 -10.10 13.84 15.96
CA PRO A 97 -10.19 12.49 16.48
C PRO A 97 -10.37 11.61 15.26
N SER A 98 -9.36 10.79 15.02
CA SER A 98 -9.31 9.91 13.88
C SER A 98 -10.37 8.86 14.15
N GLY A 99 -11.59 9.17 13.71
CA GLY A 99 -12.73 8.27 13.78
C GLY A 99 -12.29 6.92 13.24
N GLU A 100 -12.52 5.90 14.06
CA GLU A 100 -12.36 4.49 13.69
C GLU A 100 -13.04 4.19 12.35
#